data_AF-A0AAW5CLI9-F1
#
_entry.id   AF-A0AAW5CLI9-F1
#
_cell.length_a   1.000
_cell.length_b   1.000
_cell.length_c   1.000
_cell.angle_alpha   90.00
_cell.angle_beta   90.00
_cell.angle_gamma   90.00
#
_symmetry.space_group_name_H-M   'P 1'
#
loop_
_entity.id
_entity.type
_entity.pdbx_description
1 polymer ?
#
loop_
_entity_poly.entity_id
_entity_poly.type
_entity_poly.pdbx_seq_one_letter_code
_entity_poly.pdbx_strand_id
1 'polypeptide(L)'
;MNEQKISWKRSDLKWRGKQAFKKNYWSTVLVSLVLAIVMATGGSGAATGSAGNAVSPDYGVTTYHLGTDINGVTSYASHVFRSPLAVLFALLSASAMVTVALIGVLFHFFVGNVLEVGGRDFYIENLYSVPGPGKLLSVFRSGNYGNIVKTMFLRDLYLVLWTLLFIIPGVVKSYEYKMIPYLLAEYPDMSTKEVFAKSREMMNGQKMDTFILDLSFIPWSVLSAITAGIAGLFYVSPYKDATYAELYDTLAAGMPGNEQQVYEDENSGIYG
;
A
#
# COMPACT_ATOMS: atom_id res chain seq x y z
N MET A 1 15.19 -22.07 23.48
CA MET A 1 13.81 -21.98 22.97
C MET A 1 13.90 -22.20 21.47
N ASN A 2 13.39 -23.32 20.98
CA ASN A 2 13.41 -23.62 19.55
C ASN A 2 12.35 -22.75 18.89
N GLU A 3 12.76 -21.72 18.14
CA GLU A 3 11.86 -20.96 17.28
C GLU A 3 11.20 -21.97 16.33
N GLN A 4 9.90 -22.26 16.53
CA GLN A 4 9.15 -23.00 15.53
C GLN A 4 9.06 -22.13 14.29
N LYS A 5 9.94 -22.39 13.31
CA LYS A 5 9.92 -21.70 12.04
C LYS A 5 8.62 -22.08 11.34
N ILE A 6 7.64 -21.19 11.37
CA ILE A 6 6.40 -21.30 10.59
C ILE A 6 6.82 -21.54 9.14
N SER A 7 6.44 -22.69 8.58
CA SER A 7 6.77 -23.07 7.22
C SER A 7 5.51 -23.00 6.38
N TRP A 8 5.44 -22.01 5.49
CA TRP A 8 4.34 -21.84 4.54
C TRP A 8 4.88 -21.84 3.12
N LYS A 9 4.06 -22.34 2.18
CA LYS A 9 4.41 -22.35 0.76
C LYS A 9 3.72 -21.20 0.03
N ARG A 10 4.51 -20.45 -0.74
CA ARG A 10 4.04 -19.35 -1.59
C ARG A 10 2.93 -19.78 -2.57
N SER A 11 3.01 -21.00 -3.11
CA SER A 11 2.00 -21.57 -4.00
C SER A 11 0.63 -21.68 -3.31
N ASP A 12 0.65 -22.09 -2.04
CA ASP A 12 -0.56 -22.42 -1.29
C ASP A 12 -1.26 -21.13 -0.87
N LEU A 13 -0.51 -20.13 -0.38
CA LEU A 13 -1.02 -18.78 -0.11
C LEU A 13 -1.67 -18.15 -1.34
N LYS A 14 -0.97 -18.21 -2.49
CA LYS A 14 -1.49 -17.69 -3.75
C LYS A 14 -2.74 -18.43 -4.22
N TRP A 15 -2.77 -19.75 -4.03
CA TRP A 15 -3.93 -20.54 -4.40
C TRP A 15 -5.13 -20.19 -3.52
N ARG A 16 -4.98 -20.17 -2.19
CA ARG A 16 -6.06 -19.80 -1.24
C ARG A 16 -6.51 -18.36 -1.45
N GLY A 17 -5.58 -17.42 -1.59
CA GLY A 17 -5.89 -16.02 -1.89
C GLY A 17 -6.65 -15.85 -3.20
N LYS A 18 -6.34 -16.63 -4.23
CA LYS A 18 -7.11 -16.66 -5.49
C LYS A 18 -8.52 -17.20 -5.30
N GLN A 19 -8.74 -18.19 -4.43
CA GLN A 19 -10.07 -18.71 -4.12
C GLN A 19 -10.90 -17.66 -3.36
N ALA A 20 -10.34 -17.05 -2.31
CA ALA A 20 -10.99 -16.00 -1.53
C ALA A 20 -11.36 -14.78 -2.41
N PHE A 21 -10.47 -14.40 -3.32
CA PHE A 21 -10.73 -13.36 -4.33
C PHE A 21 -11.90 -13.73 -5.24
N LYS A 22 -11.90 -14.94 -5.83
CA LYS A 22 -12.95 -15.37 -6.76
C LYS A 22 -14.32 -15.52 -6.09
N LYS A 23 -14.33 -15.93 -4.82
CA LYS A 23 -15.55 -16.05 -4.00
C LYS A 23 -16.33 -14.73 -3.90
N ASN A 24 -15.62 -13.61 -3.82
CA ASN A 24 -16.21 -12.28 -3.64
C ASN A 24 -15.60 -11.24 -4.60
N TYR A 25 -15.65 -11.56 -5.89
CA TYR A 25 -14.92 -10.82 -6.92
C TYR A 25 -15.24 -9.32 -6.96
N TRP A 26 -16.52 -8.95 -7.03
CA TRP A 26 -16.88 -7.53 -7.20
C TRP A 26 -16.57 -6.68 -5.97
N SER A 27 -16.82 -7.20 -4.76
CA SER A 27 -16.50 -6.47 -3.53
C SER A 27 -14.99 -6.32 -3.35
N THR A 28 -14.20 -7.34 -3.67
CA THR A 28 -12.73 -7.28 -3.60
C THR A 28 -12.16 -6.29 -4.62
N VAL A 29 -12.68 -6.26 -5.86
CA VAL A 29 -12.27 -5.25 -6.87
C VAL A 29 -12.58 -3.83 -6.38
N LEU A 30 -13.78 -3.59 -5.85
CA LEU A 30 -14.15 -2.27 -5.32
C LEU A 30 -13.27 -1.85 -4.15
N VAL A 31 -13.02 -2.76 -3.20
CA VAL A 31 -12.16 -2.50 -2.04
C VAL A 31 -10.72 -2.21 -2.48
N SER A 32 -10.11 -3.03 -3.34
CA SER A 32 -8.78 -2.75 -3.89
C SER A 32 -8.72 -1.45 -4.66
N LEU A 33 -9.76 -1.08 -5.42
CA LEU A 33 -9.82 0.20 -6.13
C LEU A 33 -9.78 1.38 -5.16
N VAL A 34 -10.60 1.34 -4.10
CA VAL A 34 -10.60 2.36 -3.05
C VAL A 34 -9.23 2.45 -2.40
N LEU A 35 -8.65 1.31 -1.99
CA LEU A 35 -7.32 1.25 -1.41
C LEU A 35 -6.24 1.79 -2.35
N ALA A 36 -6.30 1.48 -3.65
CA ALA A 36 -5.36 1.97 -4.64
C ALA A 36 -5.41 3.49 -4.80
N ILE A 37 -6.60 4.09 -4.87
CA ILE A 37 -6.77 5.56 -4.96
C ILE A 37 -6.22 6.24 -3.70
N VAL A 38 -6.55 5.68 -2.54
CA VAL A 38 -6.15 6.19 -1.23
C VAL A 38 -4.63 6.12 -1.01
N MET A 39 -4.00 5.03 -1.43
CA MET A 39 -2.55 4.87 -1.34
C MET A 39 -1.81 5.70 -2.41
N ALA A 40 -2.37 5.85 -3.61
CA ALA A 40 -1.80 6.68 -4.67
C ALA A 40 -1.79 8.18 -4.31
N THR A 41 -2.75 8.63 -3.50
CA THR A 41 -2.84 10.03 -3.03
C THR A 41 -1.90 10.33 -1.86
N GLY A 42 -1.33 9.31 -1.21
CA GLY A 42 -0.51 9.45 -0.01
C GLY A 42 1.00 9.24 -0.15
N GLY A 43 1.45 8.50 -1.17
CA GLY A 43 2.87 8.16 -1.35
C GLY A 43 3.35 8.45 -2.76
N SER A 44 4.16 9.49 -2.93
CA SER A 44 5.13 9.74 -4.03
C SER A 44 4.75 9.38 -5.47
N GLY A 45 3.46 9.29 -5.81
CA GLY A 45 2.95 8.95 -7.14
C GLY A 45 2.18 10.08 -7.83
N ALA A 46 1.94 11.20 -7.14
CA ALA A 46 1.26 12.38 -7.69
C ALA A 46 2.23 13.41 -8.32
N ALA A 47 3.35 12.95 -8.89
CA ALA A 47 4.28 13.75 -9.68
C ALA A 47 4.51 13.14 -11.08
N THR A 48 3.48 12.53 -11.67
CA THR A 48 3.40 12.30 -13.11
C THR A 48 2.11 12.90 -13.64
N GLY A 49 1.90 14.18 -13.34
CA GLY A 49 1.08 15.02 -14.19
C GLY A 49 1.74 15.04 -15.56
N SER A 50 1.09 14.39 -16.51
CA SER A 50 1.43 14.38 -17.93
C SER A 50 1.67 15.81 -18.41
N ALA A 51 2.93 16.24 -18.50
CA ALA A 51 3.30 17.39 -19.29
C ALA A 51 3.09 16.97 -20.74
N GLY A 52 1.90 17.26 -21.28
CA GLY A 52 1.60 17.06 -22.69
C GLY A 52 2.69 17.74 -23.52
N ASN A 53 3.46 16.93 -24.25
CA ASN A 53 4.39 17.42 -25.25
C ASN A 53 3.56 18.10 -26.34
N ALA A 54 3.42 19.43 -26.26
CA ALA A 54 2.99 20.24 -27.39
C ALA A 54 4.11 20.17 -28.44
N VAL A 55 3.86 19.39 -29.50
CA VAL A 55 4.68 19.37 -30.70
C VAL A 55 4.67 20.77 -31.32
N SER A 56 5.82 21.44 -31.30
CA SER A 56 6.10 22.57 -32.20
C SER A 56 7.03 22.08 -33.30
N PRO A 57 6.64 22.13 -34.58
CA PRO A 57 7.57 21.88 -35.67
C PRO A 57 8.33 23.19 -35.92
N ASP A 58 9.63 23.21 -35.66
CA ASP A 58 10.47 24.26 -36.23
C ASP A 58 11.79 23.69 -36.73
N TYR A 59 12.08 24.04 -37.98
CA TYR A 59 13.21 23.59 -38.77
C TYR A 59 14.44 24.41 -38.37
N GLY A 60 15.46 23.80 -37.76
CA GLY A 60 16.68 24.52 -37.39
C GLY A 60 17.84 23.64 -36.94
N VAL A 61 18.95 23.76 -37.66
CA VAL A 61 20.27 23.08 -37.57
C VAL A 61 20.91 23.03 -36.16
N THR A 62 21.27 21.80 -35.74
CA THR A 62 22.31 21.29 -34.80
C THR A 62 22.96 22.18 -33.72
N THR A 63 22.98 21.67 -32.47
CA THR A 63 24.20 21.42 -31.66
C THR A 63 23.88 20.50 -30.47
N TYR A 64 24.62 19.39 -30.32
CA TYR A 64 24.44 18.43 -29.23
C TYR A 64 25.12 18.96 -27.96
N HIS A 65 24.33 19.45 -26.99
CA HIS A 65 24.79 19.69 -25.63
C HIS A 65 24.24 18.59 -24.72
N LEU A 66 25.13 17.79 -24.13
CA LEU A 66 24.82 16.87 -23.04
C LEU A 66 24.60 17.71 -21.77
N GLY A 67 23.39 18.22 -21.59
CA GLY A 67 22.97 18.98 -20.41
C GLY A 67 21.62 18.48 -19.95
N THR A 68 21.51 18.13 -18.66
CA THR A 68 20.21 18.01 -17.99
C THR A 68 19.39 19.27 -18.28
N ASP A 69 18.21 19.15 -18.90
CA ASP A 69 17.40 20.29 -19.36
C ASP A 69 16.91 21.18 -18.20
N ILE A 70 17.80 22.06 -17.75
CA ILE A 70 17.53 23.24 -16.91
C ILE A 70 16.79 24.31 -17.73
N ASN A 71 16.78 24.19 -19.06
CA ASN A 71 16.27 25.17 -20.03
C ASN A 71 14.75 25.38 -19.95
N GLY A 72 13.95 24.35 -19.64
CA GLY A 72 12.49 24.49 -19.51
C GLY A 72 12.07 25.30 -18.27
N VAL A 73 12.69 24.99 -17.13
CA VAL A 73 12.45 25.69 -15.85
C VAL A 73 13.02 27.11 -15.89
N THR A 74 14.23 27.30 -16.45
CA THR A 74 14.83 28.65 -16.60
C THR A 74 14.12 29.51 -17.62
N SER A 75 13.60 28.94 -18.72
CA SER A 75 12.80 29.69 -19.70
C SER A 75 11.45 30.12 -19.09
N TYR A 76 10.72 29.22 -18.42
CA TYR A 76 9.50 29.57 -17.68
C TYR A 76 9.76 30.65 -16.61
N ALA A 77 10.79 30.46 -15.77
CA ALA A 77 11.18 31.43 -14.77
C ALA A 77 11.47 32.80 -15.42
N SER A 78 12.25 32.84 -16.51
CA SER A 78 12.60 34.08 -17.20
C SER A 78 11.38 34.82 -17.80
N HIS A 79 10.35 34.10 -18.25
CA HIS A 79 9.09 34.69 -18.72
C HIS A 79 8.20 35.19 -17.58
N VAL A 80 8.14 34.47 -16.47
CA VAL A 80 7.36 34.84 -15.28
C VAL A 80 7.96 36.08 -14.62
N PHE A 81 9.29 36.16 -14.46
CA PHE A 81 9.98 37.30 -13.84
C PHE A 81 9.97 38.59 -14.66
N ARG A 82 9.60 38.55 -15.94
CA ARG A 82 9.51 39.74 -16.81
C ARG A 82 8.27 40.60 -16.56
N SER A 83 7.21 40.05 -15.97
CA SER A 83 6.01 40.83 -15.67
C SER A 83 5.63 40.73 -14.19
N PRO A 84 5.49 41.86 -13.47
CA PRO A 84 5.08 41.85 -12.07
C PRO A 84 3.76 41.09 -11.83
N LEU A 85 2.85 41.12 -12.80
CA LEU A 85 1.60 40.37 -12.76
C LEU A 85 1.80 38.86 -12.91
N ALA A 86 2.67 38.37 -13.81
CA ALA A 86 2.93 36.93 -13.92
C ALA A 86 3.63 36.37 -12.68
N VAL A 87 4.53 37.14 -12.06
CA VAL A 87 5.13 36.77 -10.76
C VAL A 87 4.05 36.61 -9.70
N LEU A 88 3.11 37.55 -9.61
CA LEU A 88 1.98 37.45 -8.67
C LEU A 88 1.15 36.19 -8.92
N PHE A 89 0.76 35.91 -10.16
CA PHE A 89 0.00 34.71 -10.50
C PHE A 89 0.77 33.41 -10.23
N ALA A 90 2.09 33.39 -10.48
CA ALA A 90 2.93 32.23 -10.20
C ALA A 90 3.11 31.96 -8.70
N LEU A 91 3.23 33.02 -7.88
CA LEU A 91 3.28 32.88 -6.43
C LEU A 91 1.93 32.41 -5.86
N LEU A 92 0.83 32.95 -6.39
CA LEU A 92 -0.52 32.51 -6.01
C LEU A 92 -0.75 31.05 -6.40
N SER A 93 -0.40 30.62 -7.62
CA SER A 93 -0.55 29.23 -8.04
C SER A 93 0.35 28.28 -7.25
N ALA A 94 1.61 28.66 -6.98
CA ALA A 94 2.51 27.89 -6.13
C ALA A 94 1.96 27.75 -4.70
N SER A 95 1.44 28.84 -4.11
CA SER A 95 0.83 28.80 -2.78
C SER A 95 -0.43 27.93 -2.73
N ALA A 96 -1.25 27.96 -3.79
CA ALA A 96 -2.43 27.10 -3.92
C ALA A 96 -2.03 25.62 -4.07
N MET A 97 -1.00 25.30 -4.87
CA MET A 97 -0.47 23.95 -5.00
C MET A 97 0.05 23.39 -3.68
N VAL A 98 0.82 24.18 -2.92
CA VAL A 98 1.30 23.79 -1.59
C VAL A 98 0.13 23.53 -0.66
N THR A 99 -0.89 24.40 -0.68
CA THR A 99 -2.09 24.22 0.15
C THR A 99 -2.83 22.92 -0.18
N VAL A 100 -3.05 22.64 -1.47
CA VAL A 100 -3.69 21.39 -1.92
C VAL A 100 -2.85 20.17 -1.55
N ALA A 101 -1.52 20.25 -1.71
CA ALA A 101 -0.62 19.17 -1.33
C ALA A 101 -0.69 18.88 0.19
N LEU A 102 -0.70 19.92 1.02
CA LEU A 102 -0.85 19.77 2.48
C LEU A 102 -2.20 19.15 2.86
N ILE A 103 -3.29 19.55 2.21
CA ILE A 103 -4.61 18.94 2.40
C ILE A 103 -4.58 17.46 2.01
N GLY A 104 -3.95 17.10 0.89
CA GLY A 104 -3.79 15.72 0.45
C GLY A 104 -3.01 14.87 1.46
N VAL A 105 -1.91 15.40 2.00
CA VAL A 105 -1.12 14.73 3.04
C VAL A 105 -1.94 14.52 4.32
N LEU A 106 -2.70 15.53 4.77
CA LEU A 106 -3.60 15.38 5.92
C LEU A 106 -4.68 14.33 5.65
N PHE A 107 -5.30 14.36 4.48
CA PHE A 107 -6.30 13.37 4.09
C PHE A 107 -5.73 11.95 4.11
N HIS A 108 -4.52 11.74 3.61
CA HIS A 108 -3.86 10.43 3.64
C HIS A 108 -3.66 9.92 5.07
N PHE A 109 -3.13 10.75 5.97
CA PHE A 109 -2.87 10.32 7.35
C PHE A 109 -4.15 10.07 8.16
N PHE A 110 -5.19 10.90 7.99
CA PHE A 110 -6.41 10.81 8.80
C PHE A 110 -7.47 9.88 8.22
N VAL A 111 -7.56 9.79 6.90
CA VAL A 111 -8.58 8.98 6.21
C VAL A 111 -7.92 7.80 5.55
N GLY A 112 -6.83 8.02 4.82
CA GLY A 112 -6.22 6.98 4.01
C GLY A 112 -5.67 5.79 4.81
N ASN A 113 -4.94 6.07 5.87
CA ASN A 113 -4.45 5.05 6.80
C ASN A 113 -5.57 4.27 7.48
N VAL A 114 -6.70 4.92 7.79
CA VAL A 114 -7.84 4.25 8.42
C VAL A 114 -8.58 3.37 7.41
N LEU A 115 -8.71 3.83 6.16
CA LEU A 115 -9.23 3.02 5.07
C LEU A 115 -8.31 1.84 4.75
N GLU A 116 -6.98 1.98 4.92
CA GLU A 116 -6.04 0.86 4.78
C GLU A 116 -6.37 -0.25 5.79
N VAL A 117 -6.52 0.09 7.07
CA VAL A 117 -6.92 -0.87 8.12
C VAL A 117 -8.29 -1.49 7.82
N GLY A 118 -9.28 -0.69 7.43
CA GLY A 118 -10.61 -1.20 7.07
C GLY A 118 -10.60 -2.09 5.83
N GLY A 119 -9.72 -1.84 4.87
CA GLY A 119 -9.50 -2.74 3.74
C GLY A 119 -8.89 -4.06 4.16
N ARG A 120 -7.93 -4.04 5.11
CA ARG A 120 -7.33 -5.27 5.64
C ARG A 120 -8.35 -6.09 6.43
N ASP A 121 -9.18 -5.45 7.23
CA ASP A 121 -10.32 -6.06 7.93
C ASP A 121 -11.26 -6.78 6.95
N PHE A 122 -11.66 -6.09 5.87
CA PHE A 122 -12.45 -6.71 4.80
C PHE A 122 -11.77 -7.95 4.21
N TYR A 123 -10.46 -7.90 3.94
CA TYR A 123 -9.77 -9.04 3.34
C TYR A 123 -9.61 -10.23 4.29
N ILE A 124 -9.38 -10.00 5.58
CA ILE A 124 -9.35 -11.06 6.62
C ILE A 124 -10.72 -11.74 6.68
N GLU A 125 -11.79 -10.95 6.80
CA GLU A 125 -13.15 -11.49 6.86
C GLU A 125 -13.56 -12.21 5.56
N ASN A 126 -13.05 -11.73 4.41
CA ASN A 126 -13.28 -12.34 3.11
C ASN A 126 -12.62 -13.72 2.94
N LEU A 127 -11.65 -14.09 3.80
CA LEU A 127 -11.12 -15.45 3.83
C LEU A 127 -12.23 -16.45 4.22
N TYR A 128 -12.97 -16.13 5.29
CA TYR A 128 -13.95 -17.04 5.88
C TYR A 128 -15.40 -16.79 5.41
N SER A 129 -15.72 -15.57 4.99
CA SER A 129 -17.09 -15.17 4.65
C SER A 129 -17.15 -14.33 3.36
N VAL A 130 -18.32 -13.79 3.02
CA VAL A 130 -18.55 -12.95 1.82
C VAL A 130 -18.96 -11.55 2.28
N PRO A 131 -18.04 -10.75 2.85
CA PRO A 131 -18.36 -9.41 3.35
C PRO A 131 -18.73 -8.46 2.20
N GLY A 132 -19.61 -7.51 2.49
CA GLY A 132 -19.88 -6.41 1.58
C GLY A 132 -18.76 -5.35 1.59
N PRO A 133 -18.62 -4.53 0.53
CA PRO A 133 -17.57 -3.50 0.46
C PRO A 133 -17.71 -2.42 1.54
N GLY A 134 -18.90 -2.25 2.14
CA GLY A 134 -19.14 -1.33 3.25
C GLY A 134 -18.38 -1.69 4.54
N LYS A 135 -17.83 -2.91 4.66
CA LYS A 135 -16.97 -3.31 5.77
C LYS A 135 -15.72 -2.43 5.89
N LEU A 136 -15.22 -1.92 4.78
CA LEU A 136 -14.05 -1.02 4.75
C LEU A 136 -14.27 0.26 5.59
N LEU A 137 -15.52 0.70 5.74
CA LEU A 137 -15.88 1.86 6.57
C LEU A 137 -16.24 1.50 8.01
N SER A 138 -16.26 0.20 8.36
CA SER A 138 -16.60 -0.24 9.73
C SER A 138 -15.57 0.24 10.76
N VAL A 139 -14.31 0.36 10.35
CA VAL A 139 -13.20 0.83 11.20
C VAL A 139 -13.38 2.28 11.64
N PHE A 140 -14.10 3.12 10.89
CA PHE A 140 -14.44 4.48 11.33
C PHE A 140 -15.47 4.48 12.47
N ARG A 141 -16.21 3.38 12.65
CA ARG A 141 -17.25 3.21 13.67
C ARG A 141 -16.79 2.35 14.85
N SER A 142 -15.54 1.87 14.87
CA SER A 142 -15.01 0.94 15.88
C SER A 142 -14.73 1.56 17.25
N GLY A 143 -14.90 2.88 17.42
CA GLY A 143 -14.60 3.60 18.67
C GLY A 143 -13.11 3.87 18.93
N ASN A 144 -12.21 3.17 18.22
CA ASN A 144 -10.76 3.24 18.40
C ASN A 144 -10.01 3.99 17.30
N TYR A 145 -10.73 4.86 16.58
CA TYR A 145 -10.19 5.66 15.48
C TYR A 145 -8.87 6.36 15.85
N GLY A 146 -8.79 6.98 17.03
CA GLY A 146 -7.60 7.71 17.47
C GLY A 146 -6.36 6.81 17.63
N ASN A 147 -6.54 5.59 18.14
CA ASN A 147 -5.43 4.62 18.30
C ASN A 147 -4.93 4.12 16.94
N ILE A 148 -5.86 3.87 16.01
CA ILE A 148 -5.56 3.43 14.65
C ILE A 148 -4.78 4.51 13.89
N VAL A 149 -5.29 5.74 13.85
CA VAL A 149 -4.62 6.87 13.19
C VAL A 149 -3.23 7.08 13.77
N LYS A 150 -3.10 7.12 15.11
CA LYS A 150 -1.81 7.29 15.79
C LYS A 150 -0.82 6.18 15.44
N THR A 151 -1.24 4.92 15.47
CA THR A 151 -0.36 3.78 15.22
C THR A 151 0.08 3.73 13.77
N MET A 152 -0.82 3.97 12.82
CA MET A 152 -0.51 4.03 11.40
C MET A 152 0.39 5.22 11.06
N PHE A 153 0.13 6.40 11.64
CA PHE A 153 1.02 7.56 11.51
C PHE A 153 2.44 7.25 12.00
N LEU A 154 2.58 6.62 13.17
CA LEU A 154 3.89 6.23 13.69
C LEU A 154 4.59 5.19 12.82
N ARG A 155 3.83 4.27 12.20
CA ARG A 155 4.37 3.29 11.24
C ARG A 155 5.00 4.03 10.07
N ASP A 156 4.24 4.92 9.44
CA ASP A 156 4.71 5.64 8.25
C ASP A 156 5.87 6.57 8.60
N LEU A 157 5.81 7.28 9.73
CA LEU A 157 6.90 8.08 10.24
C LEU A 157 8.18 7.26 10.41
N TYR A 158 8.10 6.08 11.05
CA TYR A 158 9.27 5.21 11.19
C TYR A 158 9.78 4.71 9.84
N LEU A 159 8.91 4.35 8.90
CA LEU A 159 9.33 3.92 7.55
C LEU A 159 10.04 5.04 6.80
N VAL A 160 9.54 6.28 6.87
CA VAL A 160 10.19 7.46 6.29
C VAL A 160 11.55 7.69 6.94
N LEU A 161 11.64 7.66 8.28
CA LEU A 161 12.91 7.84 8.99
C LEU A 161 13.94 6.77 8.63
N TRP A 162 13.53 5.50 8.55
CA TRP A 162 14.44 4.42 8.16
C TRP A 162 14.89 4.53 6.71
N THR A 163 13.98 4.88 5.80
CA THR A 163 14.31 5.06 4.38
C THR A 163 15.18 6.29 4.15
N LEU A 164 14.95 7.37 4.91
CA LEU A 164 15.76 8.59 4.89
C LEU A 164 17.17 8.32 5.41
N LEU A 165 17.31 7.48 6.43
CA LEU A 165 18.62 7.06 6.93
C LEU A 165 19.34 6.20 5.89
N PHE A 166 18.68 5.13 5.41
CA PHE A 166 19.19 4.26 4.34
C PHE A 166 18.06 3.47 3.66
N ILE A 167 18.16 3.31 2.33
CA ILE A 167 17.16 2.59 1.53
C ILE A 167 17.02 1.12 1.98
N ILE A 168 18.12 0.38 2.17
CA ILE A 168 18.08 -1.05 2.51
C ILE A 168 17.40 -1.31 3.88
N PRO A 169 17.81 -0.66 4.99
CA PRO A 169 17.09 -0.69 6.26
C PRO A 169 15.62 -0.29 6.15
N GLY A 170 15.28 0.71 5.33
CA GLY A 170 13.90 1.11 5.04
C GLY A 170 13.06 -0.05 4.49
N VAL A 171 13.58 -0.77 3.50
CA VAL A 171 12.92 -1.96 2.93
C VAL A 171 12.77 -3.07 3.97
N VAL A 172 13.80 -3.37 4.77
CA VAL A 172 13.70 -4.42 5.81
C VAL A 172 12.62 -4.06 6.85
N LYS A 173 12.49 -2.78 7.19
CA LYS A 173 11.48 -2.29 8.13
C LYS A 173 10.07 -2.26 7.56
N SER A 174 9.90 -2.06 6.25
CA SER A 174 8.57 -2.15 5.62
C SER A 174 7.99 -3.56 5.74
N TYR A 175 8.81 -4.60 5.58
CA TYR A 175 8.38 -5.98 5.83
C TYR A 175 8.06 -6.23 7.30
N GLU A 176 8.88 -5.73 8.22
CA GLU A 176 8.62 -5.89 9.67
C GLU A 176 7.29 -5.28 10.12
N TYR A 177 6.86 -4.18 9.49
CA TYR A 177 5.65 -3.45 9.82
C TYR A 177 4.45 -3.77 8.92
N LYS A 178 4.59 -4.73 8.00
CA LYS A 178 3.56 -5.10 7.02
C LYS A 178 2.28 -5.65 7.69
N MET A 179 2.40 -6.23 8.88
CA MET A 179 1.27 -6.85 9.61
C MET A 179 0.51 -5.85 10.50
N ILE A 180 1.06 -4.67 10.78
CA ILE A 180 0.44 -3.63 11.61
C ILE A 180 -1.03 -3.32 11.20
N PRO A 181 -1.35 -3.05 9.92
CA PRO A 181 -2.73 -2.73 9.56
C PRO A 181 -3.70 -3.90 9.73
N TYR A 182 -3.22 -5.15 9.66
CA TYR A 182 -4.03 -6.35 9.90
C TYR A 182 -4.26 -6.56 11.41
N LEU A 183 -3.23 -6.36 12.24
CA LEU A 183 -3.35 -6.40 13.69
C LEU A 183 -4.31 -5.34 14.23
N LEU A 184 -4.29 -4.12 13.67
CA LEU A 184 -5.23 -3.06 14.04
C LEU A 184 -6.66 -3.31 13.55
N ALA A 185 -6.82 -4.09 12.48
CA ALA A 185 -8.14 -4.50 12.00
C ALA A 185 -8.79 -5.49 12.99
N GLU A 186 -8.03 -6.47 13.45
CA GLU A 186 -8.51 -7.52 14.35
C GLU A 186 -8.55 -7.08 15.83
N TYR A 187 -7.56 -6.31 16.26
CA TYR A 187 -7.40 -5.82 17.65
C TYR A 187 -7.25 -4.28 17.69
N PRO A 188 -8.32 -3.52 17.40
CA PRO A 188 -8.25 -2.07 17.28
C PRO A 188 -7.91 -1.34 18.60
N ASP A 189 -8.18 -1.98 19.75
CA ASP A 189 -7.86 -1.48 21.10
C ASP A 189 -6.39 -1.70 21.50
N MET A 190 -5.63 -2.53 20.76
CA MET A 190 -4.26 -2.90 21.12
C MET A 190 -3.34 -1.68 21.11
N SER A 191 -2.48 -1.54 22.12
CA SER A 191 -1.63 -0.37 22.22
C SER A 191 -0.62 -0.32 21.07
N THR A 192 -0.27 0.89 20.60
CA THR A 192 0.73 1.07 19.55
C THR A 192 2.00 0.24 19.79
N LYS A 193 2.52 0.21 21.02
CA LYS A 193 3.77 -0.52 21.32
C LYS A 193 3.62 -2.03 21.12
N GLU A 194 2.50 -2.60 21.55
CA GLU A 194 2.19 -4.02 21.40
C GLU A 194 1.99 -4.37 19.93
N VAL A 195 1.26 -3.55 19.16
CA VAL A 195 1.05 -3.77 17.72
C VAL A 195 2.38 -3.86 16.97
N PHE A 196 3.32 -2.95 17.26
CA PHE A 196 4.64 -2.96 16.64
C PHE A 196 5.49 -4.17 17.09
N ALA A 197 5.41 -4.54 18.36
CA ALA A 197 6.12 -5.72 18.88
C ALA A 197 5.60 -6.99 18.22
N LYS A 198 4.28 -7.18 18.16
CA LYS A 198 3.61 -8.34 17.58
C LYS A 198 3.87 -8.44 16.08
N SER A 199 3.78 -7.33 15.33
CA SER A 199 4.13 -7.31 13.90
C SER A 199 5.60 -7.73 13.67
N ARG A 200 6.52 -7.27 14.51
CA ARG A 200 7.94 -7.64 14.42
C ARG A 200 8.16 -9.13 14.71
N GLU A 201 7.46 -9.66 15.70
CA GLU A 201 7.52 -11.07 16.08
C GLU A 201 6.96 -11.97 14.98
N MET A 202 5.78 -11.66 14.44
CA MET A 202 5.16 -12.36 13.30
C MET A 202 6.09 -12.42 12.09
N MET A 203 6.84 -11.33 11.84
CA MET A 203 7.71 -11.21 10.69
C MET A 203 9.14 -11.71 10.95
N ASN A 204 9.48 -12.09 12.19
CA ASN A 204 10.82 -12.58 12.51
C ASN A 204 11.10 -13.89 11.77
N GLY A 205 12.22 -13.97 11.05
CA GLY A 205 12.54 -15.11 10.18
C GLY A 205 11.71 -15.23 8.88
N GLN A 206 10.65 -14.43 8.71
CA GLN A 206 9.70 -14.50 7.58
C GLN A 206 9.86 -13.36 6.55
N LYS A 207 10.70 -12.36 6.84
CA LYS A 207 10.93 -11.18 5.98
C LYS A 207 11.42 -11.57 4.58
N MET A 208 12.38 -12.49 4.51
CA MET A 208 12.96 -12.94 3.23
C MET A 208 11.93 -13.73 2.41
N ASP A 209 11.21 -14.67 3.04
CA ASP A 209 10.18 -15.45 2.35
C ASP A 209 9.05 -14.55 1.84
N THR A 210 8.68 -13.51 2.60
CA THR A 210 7.72 -12.47 2.19
C THR A 210 8.27 -11.60 1.06
N PHE A 211 9.54 -11.22 1.09
CA PHE A 211 10.18 -10.51 -0.01
C PHE A 211 10.14 -11.34 -1.30
N ILE A 212 10.42 -12.63 -1.22
CA ILE A 212 10.35 -13.52 -2.38
C ILE A 212 8.90 -13.69 -2.86
N LEU A 213 7.92 -13.71 -1.94
CA LEU A 213 6.51 -13.66 -2.30
C LEU A 213 6.20 -12.38 -3.10
N ASP A 214 6.66 -11.21 -2.68
CA ASP A 214 6.47 -9.95 -3.40
C ASP A 214 7.14 -9.99 -4.79
N LEU A 215 8.37 -10.51 -4.90
CA LEU A 215 9.06 -10.72 -6.18
C LEU A 215 8.26 -11.61 -7.15
N SER A 216 7.58 -12.63 -6.61
CA SER A 216 6.77 -13.53 -7.41
C SER A 216 5.51 -12.88 -8.00
N PHE A 217 5.23 -11.62 -7.64
CA PHE A 217 4.20 -10.79 -8.27
C PHE A 217 4.73 -9.81 -9.33
N ILE A 218 6.05 -9.70 -9.53
CA ILE A 218 6.63 -8.83 -10.58
C ILE A 218 6.06 -9.15 -11.97
N PRO A 219 5.94 -10.42 -12.41
CA PRO A 219 5.34 -10.73 -13.71
C PRO A 219 3.91 -10.19 -13.87
N TRP A 220 3.14 -10.21 -12.78
CA TRP A 220 1.78 -9.66 -12.75
C TRP A 220 1.78 -8.13 -12.83
N SER A 221 2.78 -7.47 -12.23
CA SER A 221 2.96 -6.02 -12.37
C SER A 221 3.34 -5.63 -13.80
N VAL A 222 4.19 -6.41 -14.49
CA VAL A 222 4.51 -6.20 -15.91
C VAL A 222 3.27 -6.37 -16.78
N LEU A 223 2.46 -7.40 -16.52
CA LEU A 223 1.18 -7.61 -17.22
C LEU A 223 0.21 -6.44 -17.01
N SER A 224 0.15 -5.92 -15.78
CA SER A 224 -0.62 -4.71 -15.48
C SER A 224 -0.13 -3.52 -16.30
N ALA A 225 1.18 -3.30 -16.43
CA ALA A 225 1.73 -2.21 -17.24
C ALA A 225 1.38 -2.35 -18.73
N ILE A 226 1.49 -3.55 -19.30
CA ILE A 226 1.14 -3.83 -20.70
C ILE A 226 -0.35 -3.54 -20.97
N THR A 227 -1.22 -3.80 -20.00
CA THR A 227 -2.67 -3.55 -20.10
C THR A 227 -3.08 -2.14 -19.67
N ALA A 228 -2.14 -1.19 -19.63
CA ALA A 228 -2.36 0.19 -19.19
C ALA A 228 -3.03 0.30 -17.79
N GLY A 229 -2.76 -0.66 -16.90
CA GLY A 229 -3.30 -0.72 -15.54
C GLY A 229 -4.62 -1.47 -15.40
N ILE A 230 -5.28 -1.89 -16.50
CA ILE A 230 -6.58 -2.56 -16.45
C ILE A 230 -6.47 -3.91 -15.73
N ALA A 231 -5.50 -4.76 -16.10
CA ALA A 231 -5.30 -6.02 -15.37
C ALA A 231 -4.86 -5.78 -13.92
N GLY A 232 -4.14 -4.67 -13.69
CA GLY A 232 -3.79 -4.16 -12.37
C GLY A 232 -5.01 -4.01 -11.47
N LEU A 233 -6.00 -3.29 -11.98
CA LEU A 233 -7.18 -2.90 -11.24
C LEU A 233 -8.15 -4.05 -11.01
N PHE A 234 -8.47 -4.82 -12.05
CA PHE A 234 -9.52 -5.83 -12.00
C PHE A 234 -9.06 -7.21 -11.53
N TYR A 235 -7.75 -7.43 -11.41
CA TYR A 235 -7.21 -8.74 -11.05
C TYR A 235 -6.00 -8.67 -10.12
N VAL A 236 -4.95 -7.94 -10.49
CA VAL A 236 -3.67 -8.03 -9.77
C VAL A 236 -3.75 -7.45 -8.36
N SER A 237 -4.37 -6.28 -8.17
CA SER A 237 -4.53 -5.66 -6.85
C SER A 237 -5.37 -6.54 -5.91
N PRO A 238 -6.61 -6.93 -6.24
CA PRO A 238 -7.43 -7.73 -5.33
C PRO A 238 -6.87 -9.12 -5.07
N TYR A 239 -6.17 -9.71 -6.04
CA TYR A 239 -5.45 -10.96 -5.85
C TYR A 239 -4.25 -10.82 -4.89
N LYS A 240 -3.45 -9.76 -5.02
CA LYS A 240 -2.34 -9.47 -4.10
C LYS A 240 -2.84 -9.23 -2.68
N ASP A 241 -3.86 -8.39 -2.53
CA ASP A 241 -4.44 -8.07 -1.22
C ASP A 241 -5.01 -9.31 -0.53
N ALA A 242 -5.73 -10.16 -1.26
CA ALA A 242 -6.21 -11.44 -0.73
C ALA A 242 -5.07 -12.40 -0.35
N THR A 243 -3.99 -12.43 -1.12
CA THR A 243 -2.81 -13.26 -0.79
C THR A 243 -2.10 -12.76 0.47
N TYR A 244 -2.06 -11.45 0.71
CA TYR A 244 -1.45 -10.90 1.93
C TYR A 244 -2.33 -11.10 3.18
N ALA A 245 -3.65 -11.13 3.05
CA ALA A 245 -4.52 -11.52 4.16
C ALA A 245 -4.30 -12.99 4.55
N GLU A 246 -4.15 -13.89 3.57
CA GLU A 246 -3.76 -15.29 3.81
C GLU A 246 -2.39 -15.43 4.47
N LEU A 247 -1.43 -14.59 4.07
CA LEU A 247 -0.13 -14.52 4.73
C LEU A 247 -0.28 -14.10 6.19
N TYR A 248 -1.06 -13.05 6.46
CA TYR A 248 -1.33 -12.59 7.83
C TYR A 248 -1.94 -13.70 8.67
N ASP A 249 -2.99 -14.36 8.18
CA ASP A 249 -3.65 -15.47 8.88
C ASP A 249 -2.68 -16.61 9.22
N THR A 250 -1.87 -17.01 8.24
CA THR A 250 -0.86 -18.07 8.42
C THR A 250 0.22 -17.69 9.45
N LEU A 251 0.66 -16.43 9.45
CA LEU A 251 1.63 -15.93 10.42
C LEU A 251 1.00 -15.79 11.81
N ALA A 252 -0.28 -15.40 11.88
CA ALA A 252 -1.01 -15.27 13.13
C ALA A 252 -1.22 -16.63 13.80
N ALA A 253 -1.61 -17.65 13.04
CA ALA A 253 -1.81 -19.00 13.53
C ALA A 253 -0.54 -19.65 14.11
N GLY A 254 0.65 -19.28 13.61
CA GLY A 254 1.91 -19.84 14.06
C GLY A 254 2.57 -19.14 15.26
N MET A 255 1.94 -18.11 15.85
CA MET A 255 2.48 -17.42 17.02
C MET A 255 2.29 -18.24 18.32
N PRO A 256 3.34 -18.37 19.17
CA PRO A 256 3.21 -19.04 20.47
C PRO A 256 2.22 -18.29 21.37
N GLY A 257 1.15 -18.96 21.80
CA GLY A 257 0.08 -18.39 22.62
C GLY A 257 -1.20 -18.00 21.88
N ASN A 258 -1.31 -18.28 20.57
CA ASN A 258 -2.52 -18.02 19.77
C ASN A 258 -3.42 -19.27 19.65
N GLU A 259 -3.79 -19.89 20.78
CA GLU A 259 -4.69 -21.07 20.85
C GLU A 259 -6.17 -20.76 20.56
N GLN A 260 -6.49 -19.61 19.96
CA GLN A 260 -7.84 -19.29 19.53
C GLN A 260 -7.81 -18.68 18.13
N GLN A 261 -7.81 -19.56 17.12
CA GLN A 261 -8.73 -19.63 15.97
C GLN A 261 -8.21 -20.72 15.01
N VAL A 262 -8.10 -21.96 15.50
CA VAL A 262 -8.00 -23.12 14.62
C VAL A 262 -9.43 -23.44 14.19
N TYR A 263 -9.80 -23.05 12.98
CA TYR A 263 -10.94 -23.69 12.33
C TYR A 263 -10.49 -25.11 11.96
N GLU A 264 -11.17 -26.10 12.52
CA GLU A 264 -11.03 -27.50 12.16
C GLU A 264 -11.11 -27.66 10.63
N ASP A 265 -10.01 -28.07 10.01
CA ASP A 265 -10.05 -28.75 8.71
C ASP A 265 -10.64 -30.14 8.93
N GLU A 266 -11.96 -30.19 9.13
CA GLU A 266 -12.74 -31.41 9.05
C GLU A 266 -13.05 -31.73 7.58
N ASN A 267 -12.04 -31.80 6.70
CA ASN A 267 -12.18 -32.56 5.44
C ASN A 267 -10.90 -33.03 4.73
N SER A 268 -9.75 -33.15 5.39
CA SER A 268 -8.58 -33.86 4.81
C SER A 268 -8.66 -35.40 4.96
N GLY A 269 -9.86 -35.92 5.23
CA GLY A 269 -10.13 -37.31 5.52
C GLY A 269 -10.73 -38.16 4.41
N ILE A 270 -10.72 -37.77 3.12
CA ILE A 270 -11.09 -38.69 2.02
C ILE A 270 -10.25 -38.39 0.77
N TYR A 271 -9.05 -38.99 0.70
CA TYR A 271 -8.47 -39.62 -0.49
C TYR A 271 -7.38 -40.58 -0.01
N GLY A 272 -7.82 -41.74 0.48
CA GLY A 272 -7.02 -42.96 0.51
C GLY A 272 -7.14 -43.72 -0.81
#